data_AF-A0A4Q2CZE9-F1
#
_entry.id   AF-A0A4Q2CZE9-F1
#
_cell.length_a   1.000
_cell.length_b   1.000
_cell.length_c   1.000
_cell.angle_alpha   90.00
_cell.angle_beta   90.00
_cell.angle_gamma   90.00
#
_symmetry.space_group_name_H-M   'P 1'
#
loop_
_entity.id
_entity.type
_entity.pdbx_description
1 polymer ?
#
loop_
_entity_poly.entity_id
_entity_poly.type
_entity_poly.pdbx_seq_one_letter_code
_entity_poly.pdbx_strand_id
1 'polypeptide(L)'
;MRVHPKVWEYLQTVDIEARVIWSADWGVVKCLFLLNRYLPFIFMPLPVLYDNSQHFSPTVCKMAHRIGAVAIPSFMAIAEAFMYIRTYALSYKSKHFTIFLCINALVSASNPL
;
A
#
# COMPACT_ATOMS: atom_id res chain seq x y z
N MET A 1 -25.72 18.11 0.98
CA MET A 1 -24.81 17.03 0.54
C MET A 1 -24.09 16.47 1.75
N ARG A 2 -24.38 15.23 2.18
CA ARG A 2 -23.63 14.56 3.25
C ARG A 2 -22.34 14.02 2.66
N VAL A 3 -21.28 14.83 2.72
CA VAL A 3 -19.93 14.35 2.41
C VAL A 3 -19.48 13.57 3.65
N HIS A 4 -19.14 12.28 3.48
CA HIS A 4 -18.70 11.46 4.60
C HIS A 4 -17.47 12.10 5.25
N PRO A 5 -17.41 12.25 6.59
CA PRO A 5 -16.34 12.97 7.29
C PRO A 5 -14.94 12.46 6.92
N LYS A 6 -14.82 11.17 6.61
CA LYS A 6 -13.56 10.54 6.18
C LYS A 6 -12.99 11.11 4.88
N VAL A 7 -13.83 11.51 3.92
CA VAL A 7 -13.38 12.08 2.64
C VAL A 7 -12.83 13.48 2.86
N TRP A 8 -13.48 14.26 3.73
CA TRP A 8 -13.05 15.62 4.05
C TRP A 8 -11.71 15.62 4.79
N GLU A 9 -11.54 14.74 5.77
CA GLU A 9 -10.26 14.60 6.49
C GLU A 9 -9.13 14.17 5.55
N TYR A 10 -9.42 13.28 4.60
CA TYR A 10 -8.45 12.83 3.60
C TYR A 10 -8.01 13.96 2.67
N LEU A 11 -8.95 14.80 2.22
CA LEU A 11 -8.64 15.96 1.38
C LEU A 11 -7.86 17.04 2.14
N GLN A 12 -8.21 17.30 3.40
CA GLN A 12 -7.52 18.32 4.20
C GLN A 12 -6.07 17.94 4.53
N THR A 13 -5.77 16.64 4.67
CA THR A 13 -4.39 16.16 4.87
C THR A 13 -3.59 16.06 3.57
N VAL A 14 -4.24 15.94 2.40
CA VAL A 14 -3.57 15.96 1.09
C VAL A 14 -2.77 17.23 0.88
N ASP A 15 -3.30 18.40 1.22
CA ASP A 15 -2.60 19.67 0.98
C ASP A 15 -1.30 19.79 1.78
N ILE A 16 -1.32 19.30 3.02
CA ILE A 16 -0.17 19.31 3.91
C ILE A 16 0.84 18.25 3.47
N GLU A 17 0.37 17.04 3.16
CA GLU A 17 1.19 15.95 2.60
C GLU A 17 1.82 16.35 1.27
N ALA A 18 1.07 17.01 0.38
CA ALA A 18 1.55 17.46 -0.92
C ALA A 18 2.65 18.49 -0.76
N ARG A 19 2.44 19.50 0.09
CA ARG A 19 3.44 20.55 0.32
C ARG A 19 4.75 20.01 0.90
N VAL A 20 4.71 19.02 1.78
CA VAL A 20 5.90 18.46 2.44
C VAL A 20 6.58 17.39 1.60
N ILE A 21 5.82 16.54 0.91
CA ILE A 21 6.35 15.39 0.16
C ILE A 21 6.71 15.78 -1.28
N TRP A 22 5.99 16.70 -1.92
CA TRP A 22 6.27 17.09 -3.31
C TRP A 22 7.49 18.01 -3.41
N SER A 23 7.73 18.85 -2.40
CA SER A 23 8.94 19.69 -2.32
C SER A 23 10.18 18.92 -1.87
N ALA A 24 10.03 17.73 -1.29
CA ALA A 24 11.13 16.88 -0.90
C ALA A 24 11.78 16.23 -2.13
N ASP A 25 13.11 16.06 -2.08
CA ASP A 25 13.86 15.35 -3.10
C ASP A 25 13.29 13.94 -3.33
N TRP A 26 13.49 13.42 -4.55
CA TRP A 26 13.07 12.07 -4.92
C TRP A 26 13.86 11.01 -4.13
N GLY A 27 13.36 10.69 -2.94
CA GLY A 27 13.88 9.64 -2.07
C GLY A 27 12.98 8.40 -2.02
N VAL A 28 13.52 7.33 -1.44
CA VAL A 28 12.82 6.05 -1.20
C VAL A 28 11.45 6.27 -0.53
N VAL A 29 11.36 7.19 0.44
CA VAL A 29 10.11 7.51 1.15
C VAL A 29 9.05 8.11 0.22
N LYS A 30 9.43 8.99 -0.71
CA LYS A 30 8.51 9.60 -1.68
C LYS A 30 7.97 8.57 -2.66
N CYS A 31 8.84 7.67 -3.14
CA CYS A 31 8.42 6.55 -3.98
C CYS A 31 7.46 5.62 -3.24
N LEU A 32 7.80 5.16 -2.03
CA LEU A 32 6.91 4.30 -1.24
C LEU A 32 5.56 4.96 -0.93
N PHE A 33 5.55 6.27 -0.69
CA PHE A 33 4.31 7.02 -0.47
C PHE A 33 3.42 7.03 -1.70
N LEU A 34 3.97 7.40 -2.87
CA LEU A 34 3.22 7.39 -4.12
C LEU A 34 2.74 5.98 -4.46
N LEU A 35 3.58 4.97 -4.27
CA LEU A 35 3.24 3.60 -4.54
C LEU A 35 2.06 3.15 -3.65
N ASN A 36 2.15 3.36 -2.34
CA ASN A 36 1.06 3.05 -1.42
C ASN A 36 -0.24 3.80 -1.71
N ARG A 37 -0.13 5.06 -2.15
CA ARG A 37 -1.31 5.90 -2.35
C ARG A 37 -2.03 5.59 -3.65
N TYR A 38 -1.31 5.31 -4.73
CA TYR A 38 -1.91 5.20 -6.07
C TYR A 38 -2.08 3.76 -6.56
N LEU A 39 -1.25 2.81 -6.12
CA LEU A 39 -1.36 1.42 -6.58
C LEU A 39 -2.64 0.72 -6.15
N PRO A 40 -3.17 0.88 -4.92
CA PRO A 40 -4.43 0.24 -4.54
C PRO A 40 -5.59 0.64 -5.46
N PHE A 41 -5.64 1.89 -5.92
CA PHE A 41 -6.69 2.34 -6.83
C PHE A 41 -6.63 1.68 -8.21
N ILE A 42 -5.44 1.26 -8.66
CA ILE A 42 -5.25 0.59 -9.96
C ILE A 42 -5.48 -0.92 -9.81
N PHE A 43 -4.94 -1.52 -8.74
CA PHE A 43 -4.91 -2.97 -8.59
C PHE A 43 -6.13 -3.56 -7.88
N MET A 44 -6.83 -2.80 -7.05
CA MET A 44 -8.03 -3.29 -6.34
C MET A 44 -9.27 -3.51 -7.24
N PRO A 45 -9.58 -2.66 -8.24
CA PRO A 45 -10.75 -2.91 -9.10
C PRO A 45 -10.53 -4.06 -10.09
N LEU A 46 -9.28 -4.36 -10.46
CA LEU A 46 -8.97 -5.39 -11.46
C LEU A 46 -9.53 -6.78 -11.07
N PRO A 47 -9.23 -7.36 -9.88
CA PRO A 47 -9.80 -8.64 -9.46
C PRO A 47 -11.33 -8.63 -9.42
N VAL A 48 -11.94 -7.54 -8.96
CA VAL A 48 -13.41 -7.42 -8.84
C VAL A 48 -14.07 -7.44 -10.21
N LEU A 49 -13.48 -6.78 -11.20
CA LEU A 49 -13.97 -6.76 -12.57
C LEU A 49 -13.83 -8.13 -13.24
N TYR A 50 -12.74 -8.86 -12.98
CA TYR A 50 -12.51 -10.19 -13.54
C TYR A 50 -13.37 -11.29 -12.90
N ASP A 51 -13.66 -11.19 -11.61
CA ASP A 51 -14.49 -12.17 -10.89
C ASP A 51 -15.97 -12.07 -11.29
N ASN A 52 -16.47 -10.86 -11.57
CA ASN A 52 -17.86 -10.62 -11.94
C ASN A 52 -18.18 -10.84 -13.44
N SER A 53 -17.17 -11.04 -14.27
CA SER A 53 -17.34 -11.17 -15.72
C SER A 53 -17.44 -12.63 -16.16
N GLN A 54 -18.62 -13.02 -16.66
CA GLN A 54 -18.91 -14.41 -17.06
C GLN A 54 -18.36 -14.79 -18.46
N HIS A 55 -17.77 -13.85 -19.22
CA HIS A 55 -17.49 -14.01 -20.66
C HIS A 55 -16.00 -13.92 -21.06
N PHE A 56 -15.04 -13.94 -20.12
CA PHE A 56 -13.63 -13.88 -20.50
C PHE A 56 -13.06 -15.25 -20.90
N SER A 57 -12.15 -15.22 -21.88
CA SER A 57 -11.36 -16.39 -22.28
C SER A 57 -10.58 -16.97 -21.09
N PRO A 58 -10.52 -18.31 -20.93
CA PRO A 58 -9.85 -18.96 -19.81
C PRO A 58 -8.37 -18.58 -19.66
N THR A 59 -7.71 -18.23 -20.77
CA THR A 59 -6.32 -17.75 -20.77
C THR A 59 -6.17 -16.41 -20.04
N VAL A 60 -7.13 -15.50 -20.22
CA VAL A 60 -7.10 -14.16 -19.60
C VAL A 60 -7.39 -14.25 -18.11
N CYS A 61 -8.37 -15.08 -17.70
CA CYS A 61 -8.68 -15.33 -16.30
C CYS A 61 -7.46 -15.89 -15.54
N LYS A 62 -6.77 -16.89 -16.11
CA LYS A 62 -5.57 -17.46 -15.50
C LYS A 62 -4.44 -16.44 -15.35
N MET A 63 -4.28 -15.55 -16.33
CA MET A 63 -3.26 -14.49 -16.26
C MET A 63 -3.61 -13.43 -15.21
N ALA A 64 -4.86 -12.97 -15.18
CA ALA A 64 -5.35 -12.01 -14.19
C ALA A 64 -5.23 -12.55 -12.75
N HIS A 65 -5.58 -13.81 -12.53
CA HIS A 65 -5.43 -14.46 -11.23
C HIS A 65 -3.96 -14.54 -10.78
N ARG A 66 -3.04 -14.91 -11.70
CA ARG A 66 -1.61 -14.91 -11.41
C ARG A 66 -1.07 -13.51 -11.09
N ILE A 67 -1.51 -12.50 -11.84
CA ILE A 67 -1.15 -11.11 -11.57
C ILE A 67 -1.63 -10.70 -10.18
N GLY A 68 -2.88 -11.00 -9.82
CA GLY A 68 -3.43 -10.75 -8.49
C GLY A 68 -2.64 -11.46 -7.39
N ALA A 69 -2.33 -12.74 -7.58
CA ALA A 69 -1.58 -13.55 -6.61
C ALA A 69 -0.20 -12.99 -6.28
N VAL A 70 0.48 -12.34 -7.24
CA VAL A 70 1.78 -11.71 -7.01
C VAL A 70 1.64 -10.25 -6.58
N ALA A 71 0.70 -9.52 -7.16
CA ALA A 71 0.54 -8.09 -6.94
C ALA A 71 0.04 -7.77 -5.53
N ILE A 72 -0.93 -8.53 -5.00
CA ILE A 72 -1.49 -8.33 -3.66
C ILE A 72 -0.40 -8.41 -2.56
N PRO A 73 0.38 -9.49 -2.44
CA PRO A 73 1.44 -9.57 -1.43
C PRO A 73 2.53 -8.52 -1.65
N SER A 74 2.82 -8.16 -2.91
CA SER A 74 3.76 -7.07 -3.22
C SER A 74 3.30 -5.73 -2.64
N PHE A 75 2.00 -5.40 -2.77
CA PHE A 75 1.45 -4.18 -2.15
C PHE A 75 1.40 -4.24 -0.64
N MET A 76 1.08 -5.40 -0.07
CA MET A 76 1.12 -5.58 1.38
C MET A 76 2.53 -5.29 1.91
N ALA A 77 3.58 -5.85 1.30
CA ALA A 77 4.96 -5.58 1.69
C ALA A 77 5.33 -4.08 1.58
N ILE A 78 4.89 -3.40 0.51
CA ILE A 78 5.11 -1.96 0.33
C ILE A 78 4.36 -1.14 1.40
N ALA A 79 3.16 -1.56 1.78
CA ALA A 79 2.36 -0.92 2.84
C ALA A 79 2.97 -1.11 4.23
N GLU A 80 3.44 -2.32 4.53
CA GLU A 80 4.15 -2.63 5.76
C GLU A 80 5.42 -1.78 5.88
N ALA A 81 6.25 -1.73 4.82
CA ALA A 81 7.46 -0.92 4.80
C ALA A 81 7.18 0.58 5.04
N PHE A 82 6.11 1.11 4.45
CA PHE A 82 5.72 2.50 4.67
C PHE A 82 5.23 2.76 6.11
N MET A 83 4.42 1.86 6.65
CA MET A 83 3.97 1.92 8.05
C MET A 83 5.16 1.84 9.02
N TYR A 84 6.15 1.01 8.71
CA TYR A 84 7.39 0.87 9.48
C TYR A 84 8.23 2.15 9.50
N ILE A 85 8.43 2.78 8.35
CA ILE A 85 9.14 4.06 8.27
C ILE A 85 8.45 5.13 9.10
N ARG A 86 7.11 5.26 8.98
CA ARG A 86 6.33 6.22 9.78
C ARG A 86 6.45 5.96 11.28
N THR A 87 6.32 4.70 11.67
CA THR A 87 6.33 4.34 13.09
C THR A 87 7.72 4.49 13.70
N TYR A 88 8.77 4.20 12.93
CA TYR A 88 10.15 4.45 13.33
C TYR A 88 10.43 5.94 13.57
N ALA A 89 9.94 6.80 12.66
CA ALA A 89 10.07 8.26 12.81
C ALA A 89 9.33 8.78 14.05
N LEU A 90 8.16 8.22 14.38
CA LEU A 90 7.36 8.64 15.53
C LEU A 90 7.88 8.09 16.87
N SER A 91 8.57 6.94 16.86
CA SER A 91 8.96 6.21 18.08
C SER A 91 10.22 6.74 18.80
N TYR A 92 10.78 7.89 18.40
CA TYR A 92 11.94 8.53 19.04
C TYR A 92 13.06 7.53 19.44
N LYS A 93 13.39 6.57 18.55
CA LYS A 93 14.40 5.52 18.74
C LYS A 93 14.17 4.49 19.87
N SER A 94 12.94 4.24 20.30
CA SER A 94 12.66 3.12 21.22
C SER A 94 13.03 1.75 20.61
N LYS A 95 14.02 1.07 21.19
CA LYS A 95 14.57 -0.21 20.70
C LYS A 95 13.54 -1.35 20.66
N HIS A 96 12.60 -1.36 21.61
CA HIS A 96 11.52 -2.36 21.65
C HIS A 96 10.65 -2.33 20.40
N PHE A 97 10.36 -1.13 19.89
CA PHE A 97 9.52 -0.97 18.71
C PHE A 97 10.22 -1.44 17.43
N THR A 98 11.54 -1.23 17.36
CA THR A 98 12.35 -1.69 16.22
C THR A 98 12.45 -3.22 16.19
N ILE A 99 12.61 -3.86 17.34
CA ILE A 99 12.67 -5.34 17.44
C ILE A 99 11.33 -5.96 17.03
N PHE A 100 10.21 -5.42 17.50
CA PHE A 100 8.88 -5.87 17.09
C PHE A 100 8.68 -5.75 15.56
N LEU A 101 9.15 -4.65 14.97
CA LEU A 101 9.13 -4.43 13.52
C LEU A 101 9.93 -5.47 12.74
N CYS A 102 11.15 -5.77 13.19
CA CYS A 102 12.02 -6.75 12.56
C CYS A 102 11.41 -8.16 12.59
N ILE A 103 10.79 -8.54 13.72
CA ILE A 103 10.10 -9.82 13.85
C ILE A 103 8.94 -9.92 12.86
N ASN A 104 8.11 -8.87 12.77
CA ASN A 104 6.96 -8.87 11.86
C ASN A 104 7.38 -8.92 10.39
N ALA A 105 8.43 -8.20 10.00
CA ALA A 105 9.01 -8.27 8.65
C ALA A 105 9.58 -9.67 8.33
N LEU A 106 10.27 -10.30 9.29
CA LEU A 106 10.78 -11.67 9.14
C LEU A 106 9.64 -12.68 9.01
N VAL A 107 8.58 -12.54 9.80
CA VAL A 107 7.40 -13.42 9.74
C VAL A 107 6.69 -13.28 8.39
N SER A 108 6.50 -12.05 7.91
CA SER A 108 5.92 -11.76 6.58
C SER A 108 6.76 -12.36 5.45
N ALA A 109 8.10 -12.26 5.53
CA ALA A 109 9.01 -12.89 4.57
C ALA A 109 9.07 -14.43 4.65
N SER A 110 8.79 -15.00 5.82
CA SER A 110 8.85 -16.45 6.07
C SER A 110 7.58 -17.22 5.72
N ASN A 111 6.47 -16.53 5.44
CA ASN A 111 5.27 -17.14 4.87
C ASN A 111 5.26 -16.93 3.35
N PRO A 112 5.87 -17.84 2.58
CA PRO A 112 5.56 -17.91 1.17
C PRO A 112 4.12 -18.40 1.06
N LEU A 113 3.20 -17.49 0.73
CA LEU A 113 1.89 -17.85 0.19
C LEU A 113 2.05 -18.78 -1.01
#